data_AF-A0A7K1H6F3-F1
#
_entry.id   AF-A0A7K1H6F3-F1
#
_cell.length_a   1.000
_cell.length_b   1.000
_cell.length_c   1.000
_cell.angle_alpha   90.00
_cell.angle_beta   90.00
_cell.angle_gamma   90.00
#
_symmetry.space_group_name_H-M   'P 1'
#
loop_
_entity.id
_entity.type
_entity.pdbx_description
1 polymer ?
#
loop_
_entity_poly.entity_id
_entity_poly.type
_entity_poly.pdbx_seq_one_letter_code
_entity_poly.pdbx_strand_id
1 'polypeptide(L)'
;MLTGVQVTPHNLARRRRPVTFVDVVDGGNTFTDLFHLLRDWIDEQREPWPVIRRKLRFVGVTVRHKTSPNTYRWQQEAAWTRQLPAQAVVNVSLDGTVWSYFGDYQTKLTRSWRPDRWLAEVDGPGRDERTRQALAEAAALVAYGRSRSGRHALARAIGREPALAQSWLRTLVTDLNAG
;
A
#
# COMPACT_ATOMS: atom_id res chain seq x y z
N MET A 1 6.24 -10.38 11.76
CA MET A 1 5.22 -9.68 10.94
C MET A 1 5.01 -10.33 9.57
N LEU A 2 6.02 -10.34 8.67
CA LEU A 2 5.87 -10.86 7.29
C LEU A 2 5.43 -12.34 7.22
N THR A 3 5.94 -13.19 8.11
CA THR A 3 5.49 -14.58 8.27
C THR A 3 4.00 -14.68 8.59
N GLY A 4 3.48 -13.79 9.44
CA GLY A 4 2.07 -13.77 9.85
C GLY A 4 1.10 -13.41 8.72
N VAL A 5 1.59 -12.74 7.67
CA VAL A 5 0.84 -12.45 6.45
C VAL A 5 1.28 -13.33 5.27
N GLN A 6 1.96 -14.45 5.55
CA GLN A 6 2.45 -15.42 4.56
C GLN A 6 3.39 -14.83 3.49
N VAL A 7 4.07 -13.74 3.82
CA VAL A 7 5.14 -13.16 3.00
C VAL A 7 6.46 -13.71 3.50
N THR A 8 6.81 -14.91 3.06
CA THR A 8 8.09 -15.57 3.34
C THR A 8 8.76 -15.92 2.01
N PRO A 9 10.10 -16.09 1.94
CA PRO A 9 10.78 -16.52 0.72
C PRO A 9 10.14 -17.77 0.10
N HIS A 10 9.86 -18.78 0.93
CA HIS A 10 9.22 -20.02 0.51
C HIS A 10 7.84 -19.81 -0.13
N ASN A 11 6.99 -19.01 0.51
CA ASN A 11 5.64 -18.71 0.01
C ASN A 11 5.70 -17.81 -1.22
N LEU A 12 6.63 -16.85 -1.26
CA LEU A 12 6.86 -15.98 -2.41
C LEU A 12 7.29 -16.80 -3.63
N ALA A 13 8.15 -17.80 -3.47
CA ALA A 13 8.57 -18.66 -4.57
C ALA A 13 7.39 -19.45 -5.18
N ARG A 14 6.39 -19.83 -4.38
CA ARG A 14 5.31 -20.76 -4.78
C ARG A 14 3.94 -20.11 -5.03
N ARG A 15 3.68 -18.91 -4.51
CA ARG A 15 2.40 -18.20 -4.71
C ARG A 15 2.06 -17.99 -6.18
N ARG A 16 0.77 -18.12 -6.52
CA ARG A 16 0.26 -17.89 -7.89
C ARG A 16 0.14 -16.40 -8.23
N ARG A 17 -0.31 -15.59 -7.27
CA ARG A 17 -0.52 -14.14 -7.45
C ARG A 17 0.60 -13.36 -6.80
N PRO A 18 1.01 -12.19 -7.32
CA PRO A 18 1.96 -11.32 -6.63
C PRO A 18 1.50 -10.90 -5.23
N VAL A 19 2.42 -10.41 -4.41
CA VAL A 19 2.11 -9.58 -3.24
C VAL A 19 2.37 -8.13 -3.60
N THR A 20 1.48 -7.26 -3.15
CA THR A 20 1.58 -5.82 -3.35
C THR A 20 1.73 -5.14 -2.00
N PHE A 21 2.84 -4.44 -1.83
CA PHE A 21 3.06 -3.51 -0.73
C PHE A 21 2.55 -2.13 -1.15
N VAL A 22 1.76 -1.50 -0.30
CA VAL A 22 1.14 -0.20 -0.56
C VAL A 22 1.44 0.69 0.64
N ASP A 23 1.94 1.89 0.39
CA ASP A 23 2.27 2.85 1.45
C ASP A 23 2.08 4.30 0.96
N VAL A 24 1.88 5.22 1.90
CA VAL A 24 1.91 6.66 1.66
C VAL A 24 3.36 7.11 1.66
N VAL A 25 3.86 7.57 0.51
CA VAL A 25 5.30 7.73 0.28
C VAL A 25 5.68 9.19 0.13
N ASP A 26 6.56 9.65 1.04
CA ASP A 26 7.28 10.93 0.95
C ASP A 26 8.61 10.75 0.20
N GLY A 27 9.53 9.92 0.74
CA GLY A 27 10.87 9.68 0.17
C GLY A 27 11.24 8.23 -0.18
N GLY A 28 10.38 7.25 0.11
CA GLY A 28 10.55 5.84 -0.29
C GLY A 28 11.43 4.98 0.62
N ASN A 29 11.98 5.53 1.71
CA ASN A 29 12.89 4.80 2.63
C ASN A 29 12.28 3.50 3.18
N THR A 30 11.02 3.51 3.60
CA THR A 30 10.33 2.31 4.11
C THR A 30 10.34 1.17 3.09
N PHE A 31 10.10 1.47 1.80
CA PHE A 31 10.14 0.45 0.76
C PHE A 31 11.57 -0.02 0.45
N THR A 32 12.56 0.87 0.54
CA THR A 32 13.98 0.50 0.43
C THR A 32 14.37 -0.49 1.53
N ASP A 33 14.10 -0.18 2.79
CA ASP A 33 14.42 -1.06 3.92
C ASP A 33 13.71 -2.40 3.80
N LEU A 34 12.41 -2.39 3.47
CA LEU A 34 11.63 -3.61 3.27
C LEU A 34 12.16 -4.45 2.10
N PHE A 35 12.54 -3.82 0.99
CA PHE A 35 13.10 -4.54 -0.15
C PHE A 35 14.40 -5.24 0.22
N HIS A 36 15.32 -4.54 0.89
CA HIS A 36 16.61 -5.10 1.29
C HIS A 36 16.42 -6.25 2.28
N LEU A 37 15.58 -6.07 3.31
CA LEU A 37 15.21 -7.14 4.24
C LEU A 37 14.69 -8.39 3.50
N LEU A 38 13.78 -8.22 2.54
CA LEU A 38 13.24 -9.34 1.77
C LEU A 38 14.31 -9.98 0.87
N ARG A 39 15.15 -9.16 0.23
CA ARG A 39 16.18 -9.64 -0.68
C ARG A 39 17.20 -10.49 0.07
N ASP A 40 17.67 -10.00 1.20
CA ASP A 40 18.63 -10.68 2.06
C ASP A 40 18.05 -12.00 2.58
N TRP A 41 16.81 -11.96 3.08
CA TRP A 41 16.13 -13.18 3.56
C TRP A 41 15.90 -14.23 2.45
N ILE A 42 15.61 -13.80 1.23
CA ILE A 42 15.49 -14.69 0.07
C ILE A 42 16.83 -15.36 -0.24
N ASP A 43 17.92 -14.60 -0.18
CA ASP A 43 19.26 -15.10 -0.47
C ASP A 43 19.75 -16.06 0.62
N GLU A 44 19.50 -15.75 1.89
CA GLU A 44 19.76 -16.65 3.02
C GLU A 44 19.05 -17.99 2.88
N GLN A 45 17.77 -17.97 2.47
CA GLN A 45 16.94 -19.17 2.28
C GLN A 45 17.16 -19.85 0.92
N ARG A 46 18.02 -19.27 0.06
CA ARG A 46 18.34 -19.78 -1.28
C ARG A 46 17.10 -20.01 -2.16
N GLU A 47 16.06 -19.20 -1.96
CA GLU A 47 14.84 -19.27 -2.77
C GLU A 47 15.05 -18.54 -4.12
N PRO A 48 14.36 -18.93 -5.20
CA PRO A 48 14.71 -18.50 -6.55
C PRO A 48 14.32 -17.04 -6.82
N TRP A 49 15.28 -16.13 -6.67
CA TRP A 49 15.10 -14.70 -6.96
C TRP A 49 14.47 -14.39 -8.33
N PRO A 50 14.88 -15.03 -9.46
CA PRO A 50 14.27 -14.75 -10.77
C PRO A 50 12.75 -15.01 -10.81
N VAL A 51 12.26 -15.92 -9.98
CA VAL A 51 10.83 -16.21 -9.81
C VAL A 51 10.18 -15.20 -8.87
N ILE A 52 10.80 -14.97 -7.70
CA ILE A 52 10.22 -14.13 -6.65
C ILE A 52 10.12 -12.66 -7.08
N ARG A 53 11.12 -12.10 -7.78
CA ARG A 53 11.10 -10.70 -8.22
C ARG A 53 9.90 -10.35 -9.11
N ARG A 54 9.33 -11.35 -9.82
CA ARG A 54 8.13 -11.17 -10.65
C ARG A 54 6.84 -11.12 -9.84
N LYS A 55 6.90 -11.52 -8.56
CA LYS A 55 5.79 -11.64 -7.61
C LYS A 55 5.80 -10.57 -6.52
N LEU A 56 6.73 -9.63 -6.55
CA LEU A 56 6.74 -8.45 -5.70
C LEU A 56 6.20 -7.25 -6.47
N ARG A 57 5.34 -6.46 -5.81
CA ARG A 57 4.80 -5.19 -6.32
C ARG A 57 4.84 -4.15 -5.20
N PHE A 58 5.11 -2.91 -5.57
CA PHE A 58 5.17 -1.75 -4.69
C PHE A 58 4.33 -0.64 -5.32
N VAL A 59 3.38 -0.12 -4.54
CA VAL A 59 2.51 0.99 -4.94
C VAL A 59 2.75 2.13 -3.96
N GLY A 60 3.37 3.20 -4.44
CA GLY A 60 3.53 4.43 -3.69
C GLY A 60 2.30 5.33 -3.85
N VAL A 61 1.64 5.68 -2.76
CA VAL A 61 0.63 6.73 -2.75
C VAL A 61 1.37 8.06 -2.52
N THR A 62 1.50 8.87 -3.56
CA THR A 62 2.36 10.09 -3.56
C THR A 62 1.53 11.36 -3.66
N VAL A 63 2.13 12.51 -3.34
CA VAL A 63 1.55 13.81 -3.66
C VAL A 63 1.47 13.97 -5.18
N ARG A 64 0.37 14.54 -5.67
CA ARG A 64 0.21 14.94 -7.07
C ARG A 64 1.00 16.21 -7.32
N HIS A 65 2.06 16.05 -8.10
CA HIS A 65 2.84 17.17 -8.62
C HIS A 65 2.48 17.46 -10.07
N LYS A 66 3.04 18.55 -10.62
CA LYS A 66 2.95 18.86 -12.05
C LYS A 66 3.57 17.73 -12.86
N THR A 67 3.02 17.44 -14.03
CA THR A 67 3.64 16.48 -14.97
C THR A 67 4.85 17.13 -15.64
N SER A 68 6.05 16.85 -15.15
CA SER A 68 7.31 17.32 -15.73
C SER A 68 8.40 16.26 -15.60
N PRO A 69 9.34 16.14 -16.57
CA PRO A 69 10.47 15.23 -16.46
C PRO A 69 11.36 15.53 -15.24
N ASN A 70 11.37 16.77 -14.76
CA ASN A 70 12.18 17.19 -13.60
C ASN A 70 11.45 17.01 -12.26
N THR A 71 10.26 16.40 -12.27
CA THR A 71 9.52 16.15 -11.04
C THR A 71 10.16 14.98 -10.31
N TYR A 72 10.59 15.22 -9.07
CA TYR A 72 11.12 14.18 -8.19
C TYR A 72 10.15 13.01 -8.09
N ARG A 73 10.68 11.79 -8.18
CA ARG A 73 9.93 10.54 -7.95
C ARG A 73 10.82 9.58 -7.18
N TRP A 74 10.43 9.25 -5.96
CA TRP A 74 11.19 8.37 -5.06
C TRP A 74 11.70 7.09 -5.75
N GLN A 75 10.88 6.47 -6.60
CA GLN A 75 11.22 5.21 -7.28
C GLN A 75 12.37 5.34 -8.29
N GLN A 76 12.63 6.54 -8.81
CA GLN A 76 13.73 6.82 -9.74
C GLN A 76 15.07 6.93 -9.00
N GLU A 77 15.04 7.43 -7.77
CA GLU A 77 16.21 7.54 -6.89
C GLU A 77 16.54 6.23 -6.17
N ALA A 78 15.54 5.36 -5.99
CA ALA A 78 15.70 4.06 -5.35
C ALA A 78 16.30 3.02 -6.32
N ALA A 79 17.62 2.82 -6.30
CA ALA A 79 18.32 1.92 -7.24
C ALA A 79 17.79 0.47 -7.26
N TRP A 80 17.26 -0.03 -6.14
CA TRP A 80 16.71 -1.38 -6.04
C TRP A 80 15.51 -1.63 -6.95
N THR A 81 14.78 -0.58 -7.34
CA THR A 81 13.60 -0.71 -8.21
C THR A 81 13.97 -1.31 -9.57
N ARG A 82 15.22 -1.11 -10.03
CA ARG A 82 15.78 -1.68 -11.27
C ARG A 82 15.96 -3.20 -11.21
N GLN A 83 15.93 -3.80 -10.02
CA GLN A 83 16.00 -5.25 -9.86
C GLN A 83 14.66 -5.95 -10.12
N LEU A 84 13.56 -5.18 -10.18
CA LEU A 84 12.22 -5.65 -10.43
C LEU A 84 11.77 -5.33 -11.87
N PRO A 85 10.72 -6.01 -12.39
CA PRO A 85 10.08 -5.60 -13.64
C PRO A 85 9.59 -4.15 -13.56
N ALA A 86 9.63 -3.39 -14.66
CA ALA A 86 9.24 -1.97 -14.67
C ALA A 86 7.83 -1.68 -14.11
N GLN A 87 6.88 -2.57 -14.38
CA GLN A 87 5.50 -2.48 -13.87
C GLN A 87 5.34 -2.88 -12.40
N ALA A 88 6.43 -3.25 -11.72
CA ALA A 88 6.38 -3.70 -10.34
C ALA A 88 6.40 -2.56 -9.32
N VAL A 89 6.84 -1.37 -9.72
CA VAL A 89 6.90 -0.19 -8.85
C VAL A 89 6.14 0.93 -9.55
N VAL A 90 4.99 1.29 -8.99
CA VAL A 90 4.09 2.28 -9.59
C VAL A 90 3.64 3.28 -8.53
N ASN A 91 3.25 4.48 -8.98
CA ASN A 91 2.69 5.49 -8.10
C ASN A 91 1.22 5.75 -8.42
N VAL A 92 0.45 6.01 -7.36
CA VAL A 92 -0.89 6.58 -7.42
C VAL A 92 -0.82 7.94 -6.72
N SER A 93 -1.17 9.01 -7.42
CA SER A 93 -1.04 10.36 -6.87
C SER A 93 -2.35 10.87 -6.27
N LEU A 94 -2.30 11.41 -5.06
CA LEU A 94 -3.41 12.10 -4.41
C LEU A 94 -3.23 13.62 -4.46
N ASP A 95 -4.33 14.37 -4.36
CA ASP A 95 -4.25 15.80 -4.06
C ASP A 95 -3.38 16.05 -2.82
N GLY A 96 -2.63 17.16 -2.79
CA GLY A 96 -1.66 17.44 -1.73
C GLY A 96 -2.30 17.51 -0.35
N THR A 97 -3.49 18.09 -0.21
CA THR A 97 -4.19 18.18 1.08
C THR A 97 -4.66 16.80 1.54
N VAL A 98 -5.18 15.99 0.62
CA VAL A 98 -5.61 14.62 0.93
C VAL A 98 -4.41 13.75 1.30
N TRP A 99 -3.31 13.87 0.57
CA TRP A 99 -2.07 13.16 0.87
C TRP A 99 -1.55 13.55 2.26
N SER A 100 -1.46 14.85 2.58
CA SER A 100 -1.01 15.33 3.89
C SER A 100 -1.94 14.92 5.02
N TYR A 101 -3.25 14.81 4.79
CA TYR A 101 -4.13 14.20 5.79
C TYR A 101 -3.65 12.80 6.13
N PHE A 102 -3.38 11.94 5.15
CA PHE A 102 -2.88 10.59 5.42
C PHE A 102 -1.42 10.54 5.90
N GLY A 103 -0.54 11.43 5.43
CA GLY A 103 0.88 11.43 5.82
C GLY A 103 1.13 12.03 7.20
N ASP A 104 0.50 13.18 7.47
CA ASP A 104 0.92 14.11 8.53
C ASP A 104 -0.11 14.26 9.64
N TYR A 105 -1.41 14.32 9.31
CA TYR A 105 -2.45 14.77 10.25
C TYR A 105 -3.35 13.67 10.80
N GLN A 106 -3.57 12.59 10.05
CA GLN A 106 -4.42 11.50 10.48
C GLN A 106 -3.81 10.86 11.74
N THR A 107 -4.58 10.84 12.82
CA THR A 107 -4.17 10.18 14.06
C THR A 107 -3.98 8.69 13.79
N LYS A 108 -2.73 8.22 13.90
CA LYS A 108 -2.38 6.82 13.66
C LYS A 108 -2.74 5.97 14.86
N LEU A 109 -3.47 4.89 14.62
CA LEU A 109 -3.86 3.92 15.64
C LEU A 109 -2.67 3.11 16.17
N THR A 110 -1.62 3.00 15.37
CA THR A 110 -0.37 2.36 15.73
C THR A 110 0.74 3.40 15.81
N ARG A 111 1.63 3.24 16.79
CA ARG A 111 2.86 4.05 16.85
C ARG A 111 3.66 3.84 15.56
N SER A 112 4.45 4.84 15.18
CA SER A 112 5.38 4.72 14.05
C SER A 112 6.24 3.47 14.21
N TRP A 113 6.17 2.60 13.20
CA TRP A 113 6.78 1.28 13.21
C TRP A 113 8.10 1.30 12.45
N ARG A 114 9.07 2.03 13.00
CA ARG A 114 10.41 2.19 12.45
C ARG A 114 11.20 0.88 12.58
N PRO A 115 12.26 0.65 11.76
CA PRO A 115 13.04 -0.59 11.77
C PRO A 115 13.52 -1.04 13.16
N ASP A 116 13.91 -0.11 14.03
CA ASP A 116 14.31 -0.37 15.42
C ASP A 116 13.20 -0.95 16.30
N ARG A 117 11.93 -0.83 15.87
CA ARG A 117 10.76 -1.33 16.60
C ARG A 117 10.18 -2.60 16.01
N TRP A 118 10.69 -3.13 14.91
CA TRP A 118 10.06 -4.26 14.21
C TRP A 118 9.96 -5.57 15.02
N LEU A 119 10.79 -5.71 16.06
CA LEU A 119 10.79 -6.85 16.98
C LEU A 119 10.10 -6.56 18.32
N ALA A 120 9.62 -5.33 18.55
CA ALA A 120 8.98 -4.97 19.80
C ALA A 120 7.61 -5.66 19.94
N GLU A 121 7.22 -5.99 21.17
CA GLU A 121 5.84 -6.37 21.46
C GLU A 121 4.91 -5.18 21.24
N VAL A 122 3.70 -5.47 20.74
CA VAL A 122 2.71 -4.45 20.37
C VAL A 122 1.53 -4.52 21.33
N ASP A 123 1.46 -3.57 22.27
CA ASP A 123 0.41 -3.47 23.30
C ASP A 123 -0.97 -3.03 22.77
N GLY A 124 -1.16 -3.04 21.45
CA GLY A 124 -2.36 -2.52 20.78
C GLY A 124 -2.39 -0.99 20.67
N PRO A 125 -3.53 -0.42 20.23
CA PRO A 125 -3.68 1.02 20.12
C PRO A 125 -3.70 1.71 21.49
N GLY A 126 -3.30 2.99 21.52
CA GLY A 126 -3.46 3.83 22.69
C GLY A 126 -4.92 3.90 23.18
N ARG A 127 -5.12 4.29 24.43
CA ARG A 127 -6.47 4.44 25.03
C ARG A 127 -6.84 5.90 25.31
N ASP A 128 -6.06 6.85 24.82
CA ASP A 128 -6.33 8.28 24.94
C ASP A 128 -7.49 8.74 24.04
N GLU A 129 -7.96 9.96 24.26
CA GLU A 129 -9.09 10.53 23.53
C GLU A 129 -8.88 10.62 22.02
N ARG A 130 -7.67 10.99 21.57
CA ARG A 130 -7.38 11.07 20.13
C ARG A 130 -7.42 9.69 19.50
N THR A 131 -6.88 8.69 20.17
CA THR A 131 -6.94 7.31 19.70
C THR A 131 -8.38 6.79 19.65
N ARG A 132 -9.23 7.13 20.64
CA ARG A 132 -10.66 6.77 20.61
C ARG A 132 -11.40 7.42 19.44
N GLN A 133 -11.15 8.70 19.17
CA GLN A 133 -11.72 9.40 18.02
C GLN A 133 -11.28 8.77 16.69
N ALA A 134 -9.99 8.46 16.55
CA ALA A 134 -9.47 7.80 15.37
C ALA A 134 -10.05 6.39 15.17
N LEU A 135 -10.28 5.63 16.25
CA LEU A 135 -10.96 4.34 16.19
C LEU A 135 -12.41 4.49 15.76
N ALA A 136 -13.12 5.49 16.29
CA ALA A 136 -14.50 5.78 15.91
C ALA A 136 -14.60 6.18 14.43
N GLU A 137 -13.69 7.02 13.95
CA GLU A 137 -13.58 7.38 12.53
C GLU A 137 -13.32 6.14 11.65
N ALA A 138 -12.34 5.31 12.01
CA ALA A 138 -12.04 4.08 11.28
C ALA A 138 -13.25 3.12 11.24
N ALA A 139 -13.95 2.94 12.36
CA ALA A 139 -15.15 2.12 12.44
C ALA A 139 -16.28 2.70 11.56
N ALA A 140 -16.49 4.02 11.60
CA ALA A 140 -17.48 4.71 10.77
C ALA A 140 -17.18 4.57 9.27
N LEU A 141 -15.92 4.71 8.86
CA LEU A 141 -15.49 4.53 7.47
C LEU A 141 -15.73 3.10 6.99
N VAL A 142 -15.41 2.09 7.81
CA VAL A 142 -15.67 0.68 7.49
C VAL A 142 -17.18 0.41 7.40
N ALA A 143 -17.96 0.91 8.35
CA ALA A 143 -19.41 0.76 8.35
C ALA A 143 -20.02 1.41 7.09
N TYR A 144 -19.59 2.62 6.75
CA TYR A 144 -20.04 3.31 5.55
C TYR A 144 -19.65 2.55 4.28
N GLY A 145 -18.40 2.11 4.15
CA GLY A 145 -17.94 1.33 2.98
C GLY A 145 -18.63 -0.03 2.82
N ARG A 146 -19.17 -0.59 3.91
CA ARG A 146 -19.99 -1.83 3.88
C ARG A 146 -21.47 -1.55 3.61
N SER A 147 -21.95 -0.34 3.89
CA SER A 147 -23.33 0.05 3.61
C SER A 147 -23.61 0.12 2.11
N ARG A 148 -24.84 -0.19 1.70
CA ARG A 148 -25.29 -0.04 0.31
C ARG A 148 -25.06 1.38 -0.22
N SER A 149 -25.34 2.40 0.59
CA SER A 149 -25.12 3.81 0.23
C SER A 149 -23.65 4.13 -0.04
N GLY A 150 -22.74 3.64 0.80
CA GLY A 150 -21.30 3.88 0.62
C GLY A 150 -20.73 3.11 -0.56
N ARG A 151 -21.16 1.87 -0.76
CA ARG A 151 -20.79 1.06 -1.94
C ARG A 151 -21.26 1.73 -3.24
N HIS A 152 -22.50 2.20 -3.29
CA HIS A 152 -23.05 2.94 -4.44
C HIS A 152 -22.36 4.28 -4.66
N ALA A 153 -22.01 4.99 -3.59
CA ALA A 153 -21.22 6.22 -3.70
C ALA A 153 -19.85 5.96 -4.33
N LEU A 154 -19.16 4.91 -3.89
CA LEU A 154 -17.88 4.49 -4.44
C LEU A 154 -18.01 4.05 -5.91
N ALA A 155 -19.02 3.25 -6.24
CA ALA A 155 -19.31 2.82 -7.60
C ALA A 155 -19.54 4.02 -8.54
N ARG A 156 -20.30 5.03 -8.09
CA ARG A 156 -20.54 6.28 -8.85
C ARG A 156 -19.26 7.09 -9.03
N ALA A 157 -18.39 7.17 -8.02
CA ALA A 157 -17.12 7.88 -8.13
C ALA A 157 -16.21 7.19 -9.16
N ILE A 158 -16.03 5.87 -9.05
CA ILE A 158 -15.26 5.05 -10.00
C ILE A 158 -15.84 5.15 -11.42
N GLY A 159 -17.17 5.17 -11.54
CA GLY A 159 -17.87 5.25 -12.82
C GLY A 159 -17.57 6.52 -13.63
N ARG A 160 -16.98 7.53 -13.02
CA ARG A 160 -16.57 8.79 -13.68
C ARG A 160 -15.11 8.77 -14.13
N GLU A 161 -14.34 7.74 -13.77
CA GLU A 161 -12.94 7.64 -14.13
C GLU A 161 -12.76 7.03 -15.53
N PRO A 162 -11.85 7.57 -16.37
CA PRO A 162 -11.56 7.00 -17.70
C PRO A 162 -11.14 5.53 -17.67
N ALA A 163 -10.56 5.08 -16.54
CA ALA A 163 -10.16 3.69 -16.31
C ALA A 163 -11.33 2.70 -16.37
N LEU A 164 -12.59 3.15 -16.34
CA LEU A 164 -13.78 2.32 -16.49
C LEU A 164 -13.84 1.60 -17.85
N ALA A 165 -13.05 2.02 -18.84
CA ALA A 165 -12.86 1.26 -20.07
C ALA A 165 -12.33 -0.18 -19.81
N GLN A 166 -11.64 -0.40 -18.70
CA GLN A 166 -11.09 -1.70 -18.33
C GLN A 166 -12.17 -2.64 -17.78
N SER A 167 -12.26 -3.86 -18.31
CA SER A 167 -13.29 -4.86 -17.95
C SER A 167 -13.29 -5.23 -16.47
N TRP A 168 -12.10 -5.34 -15.85
CA TRP A 168 -11.96 -5.64 -14.43
C TRP A 168 -12.57 -4.56 -13.54
N LEU A 169 -12.48 -3.28 -13.94
CA LEU A 169 -13.03 -2.17 -13.17
C LEU A 169 -14.55 -2.10 -13.31
N ARG A 170 -15.09 -2.41 -14.49
CA ARG A 170 -16.55 -2.57 -14.69
C ARG A 170 -17.13 -3.69 -13.84
N THR A 171 -16.41 -4.81 -13.72
CA THR A 171 -16.80 -5.92 -12.85
C THR A 171 -16.88 -5.46 -11.40
N LEU A 172 -15.85 -4.75 -10.91
CA LEU A 172 -15.85 -4.18 -9.55
C LEU A 172 -17.03 -3.23 -9.30
N VAL A 173 -17.32 -2.33 -10.24
CA VAL A 173 -18.48 -1.41 -10.13
C VAL A 173 -19.80 -2.19 -10.05
N THR A 174 -19.92 -3.28 -10.81
CA THR A 174 -21.09 -4.16 -10.77
C THR A 174 -21.23 -4.81 -9.40
N ASP A 175 -20.14 -5.38 -8.87
CA ASP A 175 -20.12 -6.02 -7.55
C ASP A 175 -20.46 -5.01 -6.43
N LEU A 176 -19.94 -3.79 -6.52
CA LEU A 176 -20.26 -2.70 -5.58
C LEU A 176 -21.74 -2.33 -5.62
N ASN A 177 -22.37 -2.35 -6.78
CA ASN A 177 -23.79 -2.03 -6.91
C ASN A 177 -24.72 -3.16 -6.48
N ALA A 178 -24.26 -4.41 -6.55
CA ALA A 178 -25.04 -5.62 -6.26
C ALA A 178 -25.18 -5.92 -4.75
N GLY A 179 -24.25 -5.45 -3.91
CA GLY A 179 -24.29 -5.57 -2.45
C GLY A 179 -24.71 -4.27 -1.77
#